data_AF-A0A482YC54-F1
#
_entry.id   AF-A0A482YC54-F1
#
_cell.length_a   1.000
_cell.length_b   1.000
_cell.length_c   1.000
_cell.angle_alpha   90.00
_cell.angle_beta   90.00
_cell.angle_gamma   90.00
#
_symmetry.space_group_name_H-M   'P 1'
#
loop_
_entity.id
_entity.type
_entity.pdbx_description
1 polymer ?
#
loop_
_entity_poly.entity_id
_entity_poly.type
_entity_poly.pdbx_seq_one_letter_code
_entity_poly.pdbx_strand_id
1 'polypeptide(L)'
;MNRVLAFIRGLFSSSSTTGSLDPEVVLQGTDRETGVIETTNKLIKWKKQYTEEYTDYLTIYEALNKYETASEALARLEPLLDESGSYEEQVLDAAKTLEEDLQAVLEFIERRSTYNAAWIDHMKKKHGSELNDFFDDPDHTHTHQQFRAIFANDNFNRVNAAAGTGKTTTFGRRVHFILSEFDDVAASDLLAFTFTRNGRDEMQKELEETFDITGVDVRTINSYSKSIAEKQYSDLEFIVGEAKTTEIARIWRDIQDDEELEATYESFMSTWKDDRYDPNDIDVVDGVYESHAAKSTVTIQGEEVQLDAIPEEGIAHKSIAQLLTTLGLEYDYQTHIEWASSPSDGSILDFELVEPVQGERLYIQYCTSEETREDRPQYRNIHSERPETIRRLFTSNPKLENDPEGKTVIVLDGENLLDRPSDDLNWKRKQTKVRFANAVQTTLENELQQVGIDLSNRLSGRDLKDYVYDRKVLYHDIRYFPTGVRAGAKALVS
;
A
#
# COMPACT_ATOMS: atom_id res chain seq x y z
N MET A 1 -33.13 -0.58 -41.92
CA MET A 1 -32.45 0.54 -42.61
C MET A 1 -33.23 1.08 -43.82
N ASN A 2 -33.50 0.32 -44.90
CA ASN A 2 -34.15 0.86 -46.12
C ASN A 2 -35.68 1.12 -46.03
N ARG A 3 -36.42 0.45 -45.15
CA ARG A 3 -37.89 0.64 -45.04
C ARG A 3 -38.27 1.93 -44.29
N VAL A 4 -37.61 2.19 -43.16
CA VAL A 4 -37.89 3.34 -42.27
C VAL A 4 -37.53 4.67 -42.95
N LEU A 5 -36.36 4.78 -43.57
CA LEU A 5 -35.91 6.00 -44.28
C LEU A 5 -36.73 6.33 -45.53
N ALA A 6 -37.23 5.32 -46.25
CA ALA A 6 -38.03 5.50 -47.45
C ALA A 6 -39.46 5.96 -47.12
N PHE A 7 -40.03 5.45 -46.02
CA PHE A 7 -41.36 5.81 -45.54
C PHE A 7 -41.40 7.26 -45.01
N ILE A 8 -40.39 7.64 -44.21
CA ILE A 8 -40.27 8.96 -43.59
C ILE A 8 -40.04 10.09 -44.62
N ARG A 9 -39.33 9.84 -45.72
CA ARG A 9 -39.20 10.85 -46.79
C ARG A 9 -40.50 11.17 -47.51
N GLY A 10 -41.50 10.29 -47.44
CA GLY A 10 -42.84 10.53 -48.01
C GLY A 10 -43.75 11.39 -47.13
N LEU A 11 -43.48 11.43 -45.82
CA LEU A 11 -44.36 11.96 -44.78
C LEU A 11 -44.40 13.50 -44.70
N PHE A 12 -43.32 14.20 -45.06
CA PHE A 12 -43.14 15.63 -44.69
C PHE A 12 -43.24 16.62 -45.87
N SER A 13 -44.12 16.35 -46.85
CA SER A 13 -44.36 17.28 -47.98
C SER A 13 -45.60 18.18 -47.83
N SER A 14 -46.33 18.12 -46.73
CA SER A 14 -47.50 18.98 -46.49
C SER A 14 -47.74 19.22 -45.00
N SER A 15 -47.82 20.50 -44.59
CA SER A 15 -48.02 20.90 -43.20
C SER A 15 -49.44 21.41 -42.94
N SER A 16 -50.06 20.93 -41.86
CA SER A 16 -51.12 21.66 -41.15
C SER A 16 -51.15 21.23 -39.67
N THR A 17 -50.89 22.20 -38.79
CA THR A 17 -50.79 22.02 -37.34
C THR A 17 -52.07 22.46 -36.64
N THR A 18 -52.63 21.61 -35.78
CA THR A 18 -53.51 22.05 -34.69
C THR A 18 -53.34 21.16 -33.45
N GLY A 19 -52.81 21.75 -32.37
CA GLY A 19 -53.25 21.46 -30.99
C GLY A 19 -52.78 20.18 -30.30
N SER A 20 -51.72 19.51 -30.75
CA SER A 20 -51.11 18.35 -30.09
C SER A 20 -49.60 18.32 -30.36
N LEU A 21 -48.84 17.52 -29.61
CA LEU A 21 -47.37 17.43 -29.64
C LEU A 21 -46.84 17.39 -31.08
N ASP A 22 -45.82 18.20 -31.41
CA ASP A 22 -45.27 18.22 -32.78
C ASP A 22 -44.55 16.89 -33.08
N PRO A 23 -45.09 16.04 -33.98
CA PRO A 23 -44.50 14.72 -34.26
C PRO A 23 -43.10 14.83 -34.85
N GLU A 24 -42.79 15.93 -35.55
CA GLU A 24 -41.47 16.13 -36.13
C GLU A 24 -40.43 16.33 -35.03
N VAL A 25 -40.76 17.11 -34.00
CA VAL A 25 -39.92 17.31 -32.80
C VAL A 25 -39.69 16.01 -32.03
N VAL A 26 -40.70 15.15 -31.93
CA VAL A 26 -40.57 13.84 -31.26
C VAL A 26 -39.69 12.89 -32.07
N LEU A 27 -40.02 12.72 -33.35
CA LEU A 27 -39.44 11.69 -34.20
C LEU A 27 -38.03 12.07 -34.68
N GLN A 28 -37.85 13.28 -35.21
CA GLN A 28 -36.58 13.78 -35.76
C GLN A 28 -35.72 14.48 -34.71
N GLY A 29 -36.33 15.01 -33.66
CA GLY A 29 -35.63 15.76 -32.62
C GLY A 29 -35.51 17.24 -32.94
N THR A 30 -34.64 17.92 -32.21
CA THR A 30 -34.32 19.35 -32.38
C THR A 30 -32.80 19.53 -32.39
N ASP A 31 -32.33 20.76 -32.62
CA ASP A 31 -30.90 21.09 -32.49
C ASP A 31 -30.32 20.80 -31.10
N ARG A 32 -31.17 20.63 -30.08
CA ARG A 32 -30.76 20.40 -28.69
C ARG A 32 -31.01 18.98 -28.20
N GLU A 33 -31.81 18.20 -28.92
CA GLU A 33 -32.26 16.89 -28.44
C GLU A 33 -32.38 15.90 -29.59
N THR A 34 -31.78 14.72 -29.42
CA THR A 34 -31.81 13.65 -30.43
C THR A 34 -33.24 13.14 -30.61
N GLY A 35 -33.68 12.94 -31.85
CA GLY A 35 -35.00 12.36 -32.15
C GLY A 35 -35.08 10.88 -31.84
N VAL A 36 -36.29 10.38 -31.60
CA VAL A 36 -36.52 8.94 -31.32
C VAL A 36 -35.98 8.05 -32.45
N ILE A 37 -36.09 8.49 -33.71
CA ILE A 37 -35.58 7.71 -34.86
C ILE A 37 -34.07 7.46 -34.75
N GLU A 38 -33.29 8.49 -34.46
CA GLU A 38 -31.84 8.35 -34.36
C GLU A 38 -31.44 7.50 -33.16
N THR A 39 -32.11 7.70 -32.02
CA THR A 39 -31.91 6.89 -30.81
C THR A 39 -32.21 5.40 -31.07
N THR A 40 -33.36 5.09 -31.66
CA THR A 40 -33.73 3.70 -32.02
C THR A 40 -32.71 3.09 -32.99
N ASN A 41 -32.26 3.82 -34.01
CA ASN A 41 -31.25 3.32 -34.93
C ASN A 41 -29.91 3.00 -34.24
N LYS A 42 -29.48 3.83 -33.29
CA LYS A 42 -28.27 3.58 -32.48
C LYS A 42 -28.44 2.33 -31.62
N LEU A 43 -29.60 2.16 -30.98
CA LEU A 43 -29.90 1.00 -30.13
C LEU A 43 -30.02 -0.30 -30.91
N ILE A 44 -30.65 -0.30 -32.08
CA ILE A 44 -30.72 -1.48 -32.96
C ILE A 44 -29.31 -1.87 -33.42
N LYS A 45 -28.49 -0.90 -33.84
CA LYS A 45 -27.11 -1.17 -34.24
C LYS A 45 -26.31 -1.78 -33.09
N TRP A 46 -26.44 -1.22 -31.89
CA TRP A 46 -25.83 -1.74 -30.68
C TRP A 46 -26.27 -3.18 -30.37
N LYS A 47 -27.58 -3.45 -30.32
CA LYS A 47 -28.12 -4.80 -30.10
C LYS A 47 -27.57 -5.79 -31.12
N LYS A 48 -27.50 -5.39 -32.39
CA LYS A 48 -27.00 -6.21 -33.50
C LYS A 48 -25.55 -6.65 -33.28
N GLN A 49 -24.69 -5.74 -32.82
CA GLN A 49 -23.28 -6.05 -32.51
C GLN A 49 -23.19 -7.19 -31.47
N TYR A 50 -23.98 -7.11 -30.40
CA TYR A 50 -24.01 -8.18 -29.39
C TYR A 50 -24.58 -9.50 -29.95
N THR A 51 -25.71 -9.46 -30.66
CA THR A 51 -26.40 -10.69 -31.07
C THR A 51 -25.76 -11.42 -32.25
N GLU A 52 -25.08 -10.70 -33.15
CA GLU A 52 -24.51 -11.29 -34.36
C GLU A 52 -22.99 -11.42 -34.28
N GLU A 53 -22.31 -10.43 -33.71
CA GLU A 53 -20.85 -10.36 -33.70
C GLU A 53 -20.25 -10.87 -32.40
N TYR A 54 -21.07 -11.05 -31.35
CA TYR A 54 -20.60 -11.35 -30.00
C TYR A 54 -19.47 -10.37 -29.64
N THR A 55 -19.77 -9.07 -29.60
CA THR A 55 -18.71 -8.06 -29.44
C THR A 55 -18.06 -8.10 -28.06
N ASP A 56 -18.84 -8.27 -26.99
CA ASP A 56 -18.32 -8.31 -25.61
C ASP A 56 -19.31 -8.96 -24.62
N TYR A 57 -18.89 -9.13 -23.37
CA TYR A 57 -19.73 -9.37 -22.21
C TYR A 57 -20.64 -8.16 -21.96
N LEU A 58 -21.96 -8.36 -21.90
CA LEU A 58 -22.88 -7.24 -21.64
C LEU A 58 -22.82 -6.86 -20.16
N THR A 59 -22.19 -5.72 -19.85
CA THR A 59 -22.04 -5.22 -18.47
C THR A 59 -23.36 -4.69 -17.89
N ILE A 60 -23.48 -4.62 -16.57
CA ILE A 60 -24.66 -4.04 -15.90
C ILE A 60 -24.81 -2.56 -16.25
N TYR A 61 -23.73 -1.79 -16.20
CA TYR A 61 -23.80 -0.35 -16.47
C TYR A 61 -24.20 -0.04 -17.90
N GLU A 62 -23.69 -0.77 -18.87
CA GLU A 62 -24.11 -0.61 -20.25
C GLU A 62 -25.57 -0.99 -20.45
N ALA A 63 -25.99 -2.14 -19.91
CA ALA A 63 -27.37 -2.60 -19.99
C ALA A 63 -28.35 -1.57 -19.39
N LEU A 64 -28.04 -1.00 -18.21
CA LEU A 64 -28.86 0.02 -17.57
C LEU A 64 -28.92 1.31 -18.39
N ASN A 65 -27.77 1.81 -18.86
CA ASN A 65 -27.72 3.01 -19.70
C ASN A 65 -28.56 2.84 -20.99
N LYS A 66 -28.48 1.68 -21.64
CA LYS A 66 -29.30 1.40 -22.83
C LYS A 66 -30.78 1.21 -22.50
N TYR A 67 -31.10 0.63 -21.33
CA TYR A 67 -32.48 0.48 -20.87
C TYR A 67 -33.13 1.84 -20.62
N GLU A 68 -32.45 2.75 -19.92
CA GLU A 68 -32.91 4.12 -19.66
C GLU A 68 -33.11 4.86 -20.98
N THR A 69 -32.10 4.83 -21.87
CA THR A 69 -32.20 5.44 -23.21
C THR A 69 -33.40 4.92 -24.01
N ALA A 70 -33.64 3.61 -24.00
CA ALA A 70 -34.76 3.00 -24.73
C ALA A 70 -36.12 3.33 -24.08
N SER A 71 -36.18 3.36 -22.75
CA SER A 71 -37.40 3.69 -22.00
C SER A 71 -37.79 5.16 -22.18
N GLU A 72 -36.83 6.09 -22.16
CA GLU A 72 -37.07 7.50 -22.45
C GLU A 72 -37.57 7.71 -23.89
N ALA A 73 -36.99 7.00 -24.86
CA ALA A 73 -37.43 7.03 -26.24
C ALA A 73 -38.87 6.51 -26.41
N LEU A 74 -39.25 5.45 -25.68
CA LEU A 74 -40.62 4.94 -25.65
C LEU A 74 -41.60 5.93 -25.02
N ALA A 75 -41.24 6.52 -23.87
CA ALA A 75 -42.07 7.52 -23.20
C ALA A 75 -42.32 8.75 -24.10
N ARG A 76 -41.37 9.11 -24.97
CA ARG A 76 -41.56 10.17 -25.96
C ARG A 76 -42.52 9.80 -27.09
N LEU A 77 -42.69 8.51 -27.41
CA LEU A 77 -43.66 8.03 -28.40
C LEU A 77 -45.09 7.91 -27.82
N GLU A 78 -45.23 7.71 -26.51
CA GLU A 78 -46.51 7.48 -25.83
C GLU A 78 -47.60 8.52 -26.21
N PRO A 79 -47.33 9.85 -26.24
CA PRO A 79 -48.34 10.82 -26.65
C PRO A 79 -48.81 10.68 -28.11
N LEU A 80 -47.93 10.23 -29.00
CA LEU A 80 -48.28 9.99 -30.41
C LEU A 80 -49.18 8.76 -30.55
N LEU A 81 -48.96 7.75 -29.71
CA LEU A 81 -49.68 6.47 -29.72
C LEU A 81 -51.04 6.56 -29.01
N ASP A 82 -51.10 7.25 -27.86
CA ASP A 82 -52.32 7.40 -27.06
C ASP A 82 -53.34 8.33 -27.71
N GLU A 83 -52.89 9.43 -28.33
CA GLU A 83 -53.74 10.34 -29.08
C GLU A 83 -53.85 9.93 -30.56
N SER A 84 -53.98 8.63 -30.84
CA SER A 84 -54.01 8.09 -32.21
C SER A 84 -55.09 8.69 -33.13
N GLY A 85 -56.14 9.32 -32.59
CA GLY A 85 -57.14 10.04 -33.38
C GLY A 85 -56.69 11.44 -33.88
N SER A 86 -55.56 11.95 -33.40
CA SER A 86 -55.07 13.32 -33.61
C SER A 86 -53.97 13.43 -34.67
N TYR A 87 -53.43 12.30 -35.16
CA TYR A 87 -52.28 12.26 -36.07
C TYR A 87 -52.58 11.50 -37.36
N GLU A 88 -51.82 11.79 -38.42
CA GLU A 88 -51.92 11.07 -39.69
C GLU A 88 -51.50 9.59 -39.53
N GLU A 89 -52.17 8.69 -40.27
CA GLU A 89 -51.92 7.24 -40.23
C GLU A 89 -50.44 6.89 -40.40
N GLN A 90 -49.74 7.61 -41.28
CA GLN A 90 -48.32 7.39 -41.53
C GLN A 90 -47.44 7.73 -40.31
N VAL A 91 -47.79 8.76 -39.53
CA VAL A 91 -47.06 9.12 -38.30
C VAL A 91 -47.26 8.03 -37.25
N LEU A 92 -48.48 7.52 -37.12
CA LEU A 92 -48.82 6.43 -36.20
C LEU A 92 -48.13 5.13 -36.55
N ASP A 93 -48.06 4.78 -37.84
CA ASP A 93 -47.34 3.59 -38.31
C ASP A 93 -45.83 3.69 -38.04
N ALA A 94 -45.25 4.88 -38.24
CA ALA A 94 -43.85 5.13 -37.90
C ALA A 94 -43.61 5.00 -36.38
N ALA A 95 -44.48 5.60 -35.55
CA ALA A 95 -44.40 5.51 -34.10
C ALA A 95 -44.50 4.06 -33.60
N LYS A 96 -45.46 3.28 -34.11
CA LYS A 96 -45.61 1.85 -33.78
C LYS A 96 -44.39 1.03 -34.18
N THR A 97 -43.84 1.27 -35.36
CA THR A 97 -42.62 0.58 -35.80
C THR A 97 -41.46 0.86 -34.86
N LEU A 98 -41.28 2.12 -34.43
CA LEU A 98 -40.25 2.52 -33.48
C LEU A 98 -40.50 1.93 -32.09
N GLU A 99 -41.74 1.86 -31.65
CA GLU A 99 -42.16 1.22 -30.40
C GLU A 99 -41.77 -0.28 -30.40
N GLU A 100 -42.14 -1.03 -31.44
CA GLU A 100 -41.79 -2.45 -31.59
C GLU A 100 -40.26 -2.66 -31.57
N ASP A 101 -39.51 -1.82 -32.28
CA ASP A 101 -38.05 -1.88 -32.32
C ASP A 101 -37.43 -1.62 -30.93
N LEU A 102 -37.94 -0.63 -30.18
CA LEU A 102 -37.47 -0.29 -28.84
C LEU A 102 -37.86 -1.36 -27.81
N GLN A 103 -39.07 -1.92 -27.88
CA GLN A 103 -39.48 -3.05 -27.06
C GLN A 103 -38.56 -4.26 -27.29
N ALA A 104 -38.20 -4.55 -28.55
CA ALA A 104 -37.26 -5.61 -28.86
C ALA A 104 -35.84 -5.36 -28.31
N VAL A 105 -35.44 -4.11 -28.10
CA VAL A 105 -34.18 -3.75 -27.42
C VAL A 105 -34.30 -3.99 -25.91
N LEU A 106 -35.40 -3.56 -25.28
CA LEU A 106 -35.66 -3.82 -23.86
C LEU A 106 -35.69 -5.31 -23.55
N GLU A 107 -36.40 -6.11 -24.34
CA GLU A 107 -36.43 -7.57 -24.18
C GLU A 107 -35.04 -8.22 -24.27
N PHE A 108 -34.17 -7.69 -25.14
CA PHE A 108 -32.79 -8.18 -25.23
C PHE A 108 -32.00 -7.87 -23.94
N ILE A 109 -32.15 -6.66 -23.40
CA ILE A 109 -31.52 -6.24 -22.14
C ILE A 109 -32.03 -7.10 -20.97
N GLU A 110 -33.34 -7.36 -20.89
CA GLU A 110 -33.92 -8.22 -19.85
C GLU A 110 -33.39 -9.66 -19.93
N ARG A 111 -33.05 -10.14 -21.13
CA ARG A 111 -32.40 -11.44 -21.38
C ARG A 111 -30.88 -11.41 -21.31
N ARG A 112 -30.29 -10.36 -20.74
CA ARG A 112 -28.83 -10.22 -20.53
C ARG A 112 -28.17 -11.46 -19.94
N SER A 113 -28.78 -12.09 -18.94
CA SER A 113 -28.21 -13.29 -18.30
C SER A 113 -28.07 -14.46 -19.27
N THR A 114 -29.04 -14.62 -20.18
CA THR A 114 -29.01 -15.62 -21.25
C THR A 114 -27.93 -15.28 -22.29
N TYR A 115 -27.84 -14.02 -22.71
CA TYR A 115 -26.77 -13.57 -23.63
C TYR A 115 -25.38 -13.82 -23.02
N ASN A 116 -25.15 -13.38 -21.78
CA ASN A 116 -23.85 -13.53 -21.12
C ASN A 116 -23.45 -15.00 -20.89
N ALA A 117 -24.42 -15.90 -20.68
CA ALA A 117 -24.15 -17.33 -20.64
C ALA A 117 -23.70 -17.86 -22.02
N ALA A 118 -24.38 -17.45 -23.09
CA ALA A 118 -23.99 -17.81 -24.46
C ALA A 118 -22.61 -17.24 -24.84
N TRP A 119 -22.29 -16.02 -24.39
CA TRP A 119 -20.97 -15.42 -24.54
C TRP A 119 -19.87 -16.23 -23.85
N ILE A 120 -20.10 -16.67 -22.60
CA ILE A 120 -19.14 -17.53 -21.89
C ILE A 120 -18.90 -18.84 -22.65
N ASP A 121 -19.97 -19.45 -23.17
CA ASP A 121 -19.85 -20.67 -23.98
C ASP A 121 -19.12 -20.42 -25.30
N HIS A 122 -19.33 -19.26 -25.93
CA HIS A 122 -18.60 -18.83 -27.12
C HIS A 122 -17.09 -18.70 -26.81
N MET A 123 -16.75 -17.97 -25.75
CA MET A 123 -15.35 -17.76 -25.33
C MET A 123 -14.67 -19.05 -24.87
N LYS A 124 -15.41 -19.94 -24.21
CA LYS A 124 -14.89 -21.28 -23.88
C LYS A 124 -14.56 -22.09 -25.12
N LYS A 125 -15.34 -21.99 -26.20
CA LYS A 125 -15.03 -22.68 -27.47
C LYS A 125 -13.82 -22.05 -28.17
N LYS A 126 -13.67 -20.73 -28.08
CA LYS A 126 -12.57 -19.98 -28.70
C LYS A 126 -11.24 -20.20 -27.98
N HIS A 127 -11.23 -20.07 -26.66
CA HIS A 127 -10.01 -20.00 -25.83
C HIS A 127 -9.80 -21.17 -24.88
N GLY A 128 -10.82 -22.02 -24.69
CA GLY A 128 -10.79 -23.02 -23.62
C GLY A 128 -9.72 -24.10 -23.77
N SER A 129 -9.35 -24.46 -25.01
CA SER A 129 -8.27 -25.42 -25.25
C SER A 129 -6.93 -24.83 -24.85
N GLU A 130 -6.58 -23.66 -25.39
CA GLU A 130 -5.34 -22.95 -25.10
C GLU A 130 -5.17 -22.72 -23.59
N LEU A 131 -6.22 -22.26 -22.90
CA LEU A 131 -6.17 -22.03 -21.46
C LEU A 131 -5.92 -23.32 -20.65
N ASN A 132 -6.41 -24.48 -21.13
CA ASN A 132 -6.18 -25.76 -20.46
C ASN A 132 -4.77 -26.30 -20.76
N ASP A 133 -4.14 -25.93 -21.87
CA ASP A 133 -2.78 -26.38 -22.23
C ASP A 133 -1.71 -25.85 -21.26
N PHE A 134 -2.04 -24.82 -20.45
CA PHE A 134 -1.20 -24.32 -19.36
C PHE A 134 -1.26 -25.14 -18.07
N PHE A 135 -1.96 -26.28 -18.04
CA PHE A 135 -1.84 -27.23 -16.93
C PHE A 135 -0.70 -28.21 -17.19
N ASP A 136 0.11 -28.49 -16.16
CA ASP A 136 1.15 -29.53 -16.24
C ASP A 136 0.58 -30.93 -16.47
N ASP A 137 -0.63 -31.17 -15.93
CA ASP A 137 -1.36 -32.41 -16.11
C ASP A 137 -2.38 -32.25 -17.27
N PRO A 138 -2.24 -33.01 -18.37
CA PRO A 138 -3.14 -32.91 -19.51
C PRO A 138 -4.57 -33.38 -19.23
N ASP A 139 -4.80 -34.11 -18.13
CA ASP A 139 -6.15 -34.50 -17.69
C ASP A 139 -6.85 -33.39 -16.89
N HIS A 140 -6.13 -32.34 -16.48
CA HIS A 140 -6.70 -31.19 -15.79
C HIS A 140 -7.33 -30.20 -16.76
N THR A 141 -8.55 -29.76 -16.42
CA THR A 141 -9.27 -28.74 -17.18
C THR A 141 -9.96 -27.78 -16.23
N HIS A 142 -10.16 -26.55 -16.70
CA HIS A 142 -10.92 -25.57 -15.93
C HIS A 142 -12.38 -26.03 -15.79
N THR A 143 -12.91 -25.91 -14.57
CA THR A 143 -14.33 -26.10 -14.31
C THR A 143 -15.16 -25.00 -14.98
N HIS A 144 -16.47 -25.24 -15.16
CA HIS A 144 -17.37 -24.21 -15.69
C HIS A 144 -17.36 -22.91 -14.85
N GLN A 145 -17.16 -23.02 -13.53
CA GLN A 145 -17.07 -21.86 -12.64
C GLN A 145 -15.77 -21.07 -12.84
N GLN A 146 -14.65 -21.74 -13.07
CA GLN A 146 -13.37 -21.08 -13.39
C GLN A 146 -13.42 -20.41 -14.76
N PHE A 147 -13.98 -21.06 -15.79
CA PHE A 147 -14.19 -20.41 -17.09
C PHE A 147 -15.10 -19.18 -16.98
N ARG A 148 -16.16 -19.26 -16.17
CA ARG A 148 -17.00 -18.09 -15.89
C ARG A 148 -16.21 -16.98 -15.20
N ALA A 149 -15.32 -17.29 -14.26
CA ALA A 149 -14.47 -16.30 -13.60
C ALA A 149 -13.40 -15.68 -14.53
N ILE A 150 -12.93 -16.44 -15.52
CA ILE A 150 -11.98 -15.97 -16.54
C ILE A 150 -12.69 -15.04 -17.54
N PHE A 151 -13.81 -15.48 -18.13
CA PHE A 151 -14.45 -14.80 -19.26
C PHE A 151 -15.50 -13.74 -18.87
N ALA A 152 -16.03 -13.75 -17.65
CA ALA A 152 -16.99 -12.73 -17.25
C ALA A 152 -16.29 -11.37 -17.14
N ASN A 153 -16.73 -10.39 -17.92
CA ASN A 153 -16.15 -9.05 -17.92
C ASN A 153 -17.18 -8.00 -17.47
N ASP A 154 -17.95 -8.31 -16.42
CA ASP A 154 -18.88 -7.33 -15.84
C ASP A 154 -18.12 -6.21 -15.10
N ASN A 155 -18.83 -5.13 -14.74
CA ASN A 155 -18.24 -4.01 -13.99
C ASN A 155 -17.62 -4.45 -12.66
N PHE A 156 -18.23 -5.42 -11.99
CA PHE A 156 -17.73 -6.00 -10.74
C PHE A 156 -17.86 -7.51 -10.75
N ASN A 157 -16.74 -8.22 -10.68
CA ASN A 157 -16.71 -9.68 -10.66
C ASN A 157 -16.20 -10.16 -9.30
N ARG A 158 -17.09 -10.74 -8.48
CA ARG A 158 -16.72 -11.33 -7.19
C ARG A 158 -16.64 -12.85 -7.30
N VAL A 159 -15.43 -13.39 -7.14
CA VAL A 159 -15.17 -14.83 -7.12
C VAL A 159 -15.05 -15.32 -5.68
N ASN A 160 -16.09 -16.00 -5.19
CA ASN A 160 -16.08 -16.63 -3.87
C ASN A 160 -15.73 -18.11 -4.00
N ALA A 161 -14.55 -18.50 -3.54
CA ALA A 161 -14.10 -19.89 -3.62
C ALA A 161 -13.24 -20.29 -2.41
N ALA A 162 -13.37 -21.55 -1.97
CA ALA A 162 -12.61 -22.11 -0.86
C ALA A 162 -11.09 -22.09 -1.13
N ALA A 163 -10.27 -22.25 -0.10
CA ALA A 163 -8.82 -22.43 -0.28
C ALA A 163 -8.54 -23.64 -1.20
N GLY A 164 -7.49 -23.57 -2.01
CA GLY A 164 -7.09 -24.67 -2.91
C GLY A 164 -7.95 -24.86 -4.17
N THR A 165 -8.91 -23.98 -4.45
CA THR A 165 -9.79 -24.06 -5.65
C THR A 165 -9.19 -23.43 -6.92
N GLY A 166 -7.90 -23.10 -6.91
CA GLY A 166 -7.21 -22.51 -8.07
C GLY A 166 -7.50 -21.04 -8.32
N LYS A 167 -7.68 -20.21 -7.28
CA LYS A 167 -7.93 -18.77 -7.42
C LYS A 167 -6.79 -18.04 -8.14
N THR A 168 -5.54 -18.27 -7.72
CA THR A 168 -4.34 -17.67 -8.34
C THR A 168 -4.19 -18.11 -9.80
N THR A 169 -4.38 -19.40 -10.07
CA THR A 169 -4.42 -19.97 -11.42
C THR A 169 -5.49 -19.28 -12.29
N THR A 170 -6.72 -19.15 -11.77
CA THR A 170 -7.83 -18.48 -12.46
C THR A 170 -7.51 -17.00 -12.73
N PHE A 171 -6.83 -16.32 -11.81
CA PHE A 171 -6.36 -14.95 -11.99
C PHE A 171 -5.37 -14.83 -13.16
N GLY A 172 -4.33 -15.67 -13.21
CA GLY A 172 -3.36 -15.64 -14.30
C GLY A 172 -4.00 -15.88 -15.68
N ARG A 173 -4.89 -16.89 -15.77
CA ARG A 173 -5.64 -17.17 -17.01
C ARG A 173 -6.58 -16.04 -17.41
N ARG A 174 -7.15 -15.31 -16.44
CA ARG A 174 -7.96 -14.12 -16.70
C ARG A 174 -7.12 -13.00 -17.31
N VAL A 175 -5.95 -12.72 -16.74
CA VAL A 175 -5.05 -11.70 -17.27
C VAL A 175 -4.63 -12.04 -18.70
N HIS A 176 -4.24 -13.31 -18.94
CA HIS A 176 -3.93 -13.81 -20.27
C HIS A 176 -5.09 -13.60 -21.26
N PHE A 177 -6.30 -14.02 -20.88
CA PHE A 177 -7.50 -13.84 -21.71
C PHE A 177 -7.77 -12.36 -22.04
N ILE A 178 -7.65 -11.47 -21.07
CA ILE A 178 -7.90 -10.04 -21.31
C ILE A 178 -6.91 -9.48 -22.33
N LEU A 179 -5.62 -9.78 -22.17
CA LEU A 179 -4.58 -9.28 -23.06
C LEU A 179 -4.60 -9.94 -24.45
N SER A 180 -5.15 -11.15 -24.58
CA SER A 180 -5.25 -11.83 -25.87
C SER A 180 -6.53 -11.54 -26.64
N GLU A 181 -7.63 -11.17 -25.95
CA GLU A 181 -8.91 -10.86 -26.58
C GLU A 181 -9.09 -9.38 -26.90
N PHE A 182 -8.52 -8.48 -26.08
CA PHE A 182 -8.74 -7.04 -26.19
C PHE A 182 -7.46 -6.30 -26.61
N ASP A 183 -7.37 -5.96 -27.91
CA ASP A 183 -6.22 -5.27 -28.51
C ASP A 183 -5.99 -3.84 -27.95
N ASP A 184 -6.98 -3.26 -27.29
CA ASP A 184 -6.95 -1.92 -26.70
C ASP A 184 -6.52 -1.91 -25.23
N VAL A 185 -6.20 -3.07 -24.65
CA VAL A 185 -5.73 -3.21 -23.26
C VAL A 185 -4.27 -3.63 -23.24
N ALA A 186 -3.39 -2.76 -22.75
CA ALA A 186 -1.99 -3.10 -22.49
C ALA A 186 -1.82 -3.71 -21.09
N ALA A 187 -0.75 -4.47 -20.87
CA ALA A 187 -0.41 -5.01 -19.55
C ALA A 187 -0.30 -3.90 -18.48
N SER A 188 0.20 -2.72 -18.86
CA SER A 188 0.31 -1.55 -17.98
C SER A 188 -1.02 -0.94 -17.55
N ASP A 189 -2.12 -1.29 -18.22
CA ASP A 189 -3.47 -0.84 -17.85
C ASP A 189 -4.09 -1.72 -16.75
N LEU A 190 -3.45 -2.86 -16.44
CA LEU A 190 -3.91 -3.82 -15.44
C LEU A 190 -3.20 -3.61 -14.09
N LEU A 191 -4.00 -3.47 -13.04
CA LEU A 191 -3.55 -3.38 -11.65
C LEU A 191 -4.06 -4.60 -10.86
N ALA A 192 -3.15 -5.33 -10.23
CA ALA A 192 -3.45 -6.42 -9.31
C ALA A 192 -2.89 -6.12 -7.91
N PHE A 193 -3.75 -6.15 -6.90
CA PHE A 193 -3.34 -5.96 -5.51
C PHE A 193 -3.57 -7.20 -4.66
N THR A 194 -2.69 -7.38 -3.68
CA THR A 194 -2.82 -8.39 -2.63
C THR A 194 -2.50 -7.81 -1.26
N PHE A 195 -2.75 -8.57 -0.20
CA PHE A 195 -2.44 -8.15 1.17
C PHE A 195 -0.97 -8.42 1.54
N THR A 196 -0.35 -9.46 0.99
CA THR A 196 0.97 -9.94 1.43
C THR A 196 2.00 -9.84 0.32
N ARG A 197 3.27 -9.65 0.69
CA ARG A 197 4.39 -9.65 -0.28
C ARG A 197 4.52 -11.00 -0.98
N ASN A 198 4.38 -12.11 -0.24
CA ASN A 198 4.40 -13.45 -0.82
C ASN A 198 3.30 -13.64 -1.87
N GLY A 199 2.08 -13.16 -1.61
CA GLY A 199 1.00 -13.24 -2.61
C GLY A 199 1.30 -12.41 -3.87
N ARG A 200 2.03 -11.30 -3.73
CA ARG A 200 2.47 -10.47 -4.87
C ARG A 200 3.46 -11.26 -5.69
N ASP A 201 4.46 -11.85 -5.03
CA ASP A 201 5.50 -12.63 -5.69
C ASP A 201 4.91 -13.87 -6.40
N GLU A 202 3.96 -14.56 -5.77
CA GLU A 202 3.22 -15.67 -6.38
C GLU A 202 2.42 -15.21 -7.62
N MET A 203 1.69 -14.09 -7.54
CA MET A 203 0.93 -13.57 -8.68
C MET A 203 1.85 -13.14 -9.83
N GLN A 204 2.97 -12.48 -9.52
CA GLN A 204 3.93 -12.03 -10.52
C GLN A 204 4.61 -13.22 -11.20
N LYS A 205 5.05 -14.20 -10.40
CA LYS A 205 5.63 -15.45 -10.90
C LYS A 205 4.66 -16.21 -11.79
N GLU A 206 3.39 -16.29 -11.41
CA GLU A 206 2.36 -16.94 -12.22
C GLU A 206 2.25 -16.29 -13.62
N LEU A 207 2.24 -14.94 -13.68
CA LEU A 207 2.15 -14.20 -14.94
C LEU A 207 3.40 -14.35 -15.80
N GLU A 208 4.57 -14.19 -15.19
CA GLU A 208 5.86 -14.23 -15.90
C GLU A 208 6.22 -15.65 -16.36
N GLU A 209 6.18 -16.63 -15.47
CA GLU A 209 6.66 -17.98 -15.79
C GLU A 209 5.65 -18.80 -16.61
N THR A 210 4.34 -18.60 -16.40
CA THR A 210 3.32 -19.39 -17.12
C THR A 210 2.95 -18.78 -18.46
N PHE A 211 2.90 -17.45 -18.54
CA PHE A 211 2.34 -16.74 -19.71
C PHE A 211 3.33 -15.80 -20.41
N ASP A 212 4.55 -15.63 -19.89
CA ASP A 212 5.53 -14.63 -20.37
C ASP A 212 4.96 -13.20 -20.37
N ILE A 213 4.04 -12.92 -19.43
CA ILE A 213 3.39 -11.62 -19.29
C ILE A 213 4.20 -10.76 -18.33
N THR A 214 4.76 -9.68 -18.86
CA THR A 214 5.45 -8.64 -18.08
C THR A 214 4.70 -7.30 -18.20
N GLY A 215 4.82 -6.44 -17.18
CA GLY A 215 4.28 -5.07 -17.22
C GLY A 215 2.93 -4.85 -16.53
N VAL A 216 2.29 -5.91 -16.02
CA VAL A 216 1.13 -5.77 -15.11
C VAL A 216 1.59 -5.21 -13.77
N ASP A 217 0.89 -4.20 -13.23
CA ASP A 217 1.24 -3.63 -11.93
C ASP A 217 0.74 -4.54 -10.79
N VAL A 218 1.63 -5.38 -10.25
CA VAL A 218 1.32 -6.31 -9.14
C VAL A 218 1.93 -5.79 -7.84
N ARG A 219 1.09 -5.37 -6.88
CA ARG A 219 1.57 -4.77 -5.61
C ARG A 219 0.79 -5.26 -4.39
N THR A 220 1.33 -4.96 -3.22
CA THR A 220 0.49 -4.95 -2.01
C THR A 220 -0.32 -3.65 -1.96
N ILE A 221 -1.48 -3.67 -1.29
CA ILE A 221 -2.30 -2.45 -1.11
C ILE A 221 -1.45 -1.31 -0.51
N ASN A 222 -0.68 -1.59 0.54
CA ASN A 222 0.16 -0.57 1.18
C ASN A 222 1.24 -0.02 0.23
N SER A 223 1.84 -0.88 -0.60
CA SER A 223 2.85 -0.45 -1.58
C SER A 223 2.25 0.41 -2.68
N TYR A 224 1.02 0.11 -3.10
CA TYR A 224 0.29 0.92 -4.06
C TYR A 224 -0.06 2.29 -3.45
N SER A 225 -0.65 2.31 -2.26
CA SER A 225 -0.99 3.55 -1.55
C SER A 225 0.23 4.44 -1.31
N LYS A 226 1.35 3.87 -0.87
CA LYS A 226 2.62 4.59 -0.70
C LYS A 226 3.04 5.24 -2.02
N SER A 227 3.03 4.50 -3.12
CA SER A 227 3.42 5.01 -4.43
C SER A 227 2.52 6.14 -4.94
N ILE A 228 1.22 6.10 -4.63
CA ILE A 228 0.30 7.20 -4.97
C ILE A 228 0.60 8.43 -4.11
N ALA A 229 0.85 8.26 -2.81
CA ALA A 229 1.19 9.35 -1.92
C ALA A 229 2.49 10.05 -2.34
N GLU A 230 3.55 9.29 -2.62
CA GLU A 230 4.84 9.83 -3.10
C GLU A 230 4.70 10.59 -4.43
N LYS A 231 3.80 10.16 -5.31
CA LYS A 231 3.53 10.86 -6.58
C LYS A 231 2.77 12.18 -6.38
N GLN A 232 1.88 12.23 -5.38
CA GLN A 232 0.98 13.36 -5.18
C GLN A 232 1.58 14.43 -4.25
N TYR A 233 2.43 14.02 -3.32
CA TYR A 233 3.02 14.85 -2.29
C TYR A 233 4.52 14.63 -2.28
N SER A 234 5.24 15.46 -3.04
CA SER A 234 6.70 15.39 -3.14
C SER A 234 7.43 15.79 -1.86
N ASP A 235 6.70 16.39 -0.91
CA ASP A 235 7.14 16.82 0.41
C ASP A 235 6.81 15.81 1.52
N LEU A 236 6.10 14.71 1.21
CA LEU A 236 5.84 13.65 2.18
C LEU A 236 7.04 12.72 2.32
N GLU A 237 7.67 12.75 3.49
CA GLU A 237 8.67 11.76 3.87
C GLU A 237 8.04 10.62 4.69
N PHE A 238 8.29 9.38 4.27
CA PHE A 238 7.80 8.19 4.96
C PHE A 238 8.84 7.66 5.94
N ILE A 239 8.72 8.07 7.20
CA ILE A 239 9.50 7.51 8.29
C ILE A 239 8.86 6.18 8.73
N VAL A 240 9.64 5.11 8.80
CA VAL A 240 9.18 3.73 9.08
C VAL A 240 10.06 3.06 10.15
N GLY A 241 9.52 2.02 10.78
CA GLY A 241 10.27 1.26 11.79
C GLY A 241 10.60 2.08 13.02
N GLU A 242 11.81 1.91 13.54
CA GLU A 242 12.27 2.59 14.76
C GLU A 242 12.34 4.11 14.60
N ALA A 243 12.66 4.62 13.41
CA ALA A 243 12.66 6.08 13.19
C ALA A 243 11.28 6.71 13.41
N LYS A 244 10.20 6.01 13.03
CA LYS A 244 8.83 6.48 13.29
C LYS A 244 8.55 6.48 14.79
N THR A 245 8.95 5.42 15.46
CA THR A 245 8.83 5.25 16.91
C THR A 245 9.53 6.43 17.60
N THR A 246 10.77 6.72 17.23
CA THR A 246 11.55 7.86 17.72
C THR A 246 10.88 9.22 17.50
N GLU A 247 10.34 9.50 16.31
CA GLU A 247 9.64 10.77 16.08
C GLU A 247 8.38 10.92 16.94
N ILE A 248 7.63 9.84 17.15
CA ILE A 248 6.50 9.86 18.09
C ILE A 248 6.99 10.15 19.51
N ALA A 249 8.11 9.55 19.93
CA ALA A 249 8.70 9.78 21.24
C ALA A 249 9.16 11.23 21.44
N ARG A 250 9.70 11.85 20.39
CA ARG A 250 10.09 13.27 20.37
C ARG A 250 8.88 14.17 20.52
N ILE A 251 7.85 13.99 19.68
CA ILE A 251 6.57 14.73 19.80
C ILE A 251 5.99 14.58 21.22
N TRP A 252 6.09 13.38 21.79
CA TRP A 252 5.58 13.12 23.14
C TRP A 252 6.36 13.85 24.24
N ARG A 253 7.68 14.04 24.09
CA ARG A 253 8.49 14.88 24.98
C ARG A 253 8.12 16.34 24.83
N ASP A 254 7.96 16.83 23.60
CA ASP A 254 7.56 18.21 23.36
C ASP A 254 6.20 18.53 24.01
N ILE A 255 5.28 17.55 24.03
CA ILE A 255 4.00 17.64 24.75
C ILE A 255 4.19 17.63 26.28
N GLN A 256 5.17 16.89 26.80
CA GLN A 256 5.45 16.85 28.24
C GLN A 256 6.05 18.16 28.76
N ASP A 257 6.85 18.81 27.93
CA ASP A 257 7.48 20.09 28.25
C ASP A 257 6.50 21.28 28.17
N ASP A 258 5.25 21.03 27.75
CA ASP A 258 4.17 22.00 27.78
C ASP A 258 3.59 22.12 29.22
N GLU A 259 3.81 23.28 29.84
CA GLU A 259 3.33 23.61 31.20
C GLU A 259 1.82 23.39 31.39
N GLU A 260 0.98 23.54 30.33
CA GLU A 260 -0.46 23.31 30.43
C GLU A 260 -0.83 21.81 30.48
N LEU A 261 0.02 20.95 29.92
CA LEU A 261 -0.22 19.52 29.79
C LEU A 261 0.53 18.67 30.82
N GLU A 262 1.60 19.20 31.40
CA GLU A 262 2.44 18.54 32.41
C GLU A 262 1.60 17.93 33.54
N ALA A 263 0.71 18.71 34.16
CA ALA A 263 -0.13 18.24 35.26
C ALA A 263 -1.10 17.11 34.87
N THR A 264 -1.62 17.17 33.63
CA THR A 264 -2.51 16.12 33.09
C THR A 264 -1.72 14.84 32.81
N TYR A 265 -0.53 14.98 32.25
CA TYR A 265 0.38 13.87 31.97
C TYR A 265 0.83 13.19 33.27
N GLU A 266 1.27 13.94 34.28
CA GLU A 266 1.65 13.40 35.59
C GLU A 266 0.49 12.65 36.25
N SER A 267 -0.73 13.20 36.17
CA SER A 267 -1.93 12.51 36.68
C SER A 267 -2.22 11.20 35.93
N PHE A 268 -2.07 11.21 34.60
CA PHE A 268 -2.23 10.00 33.78
C PHE A 268 -1.17 8.96 34.14
N MET A 269 0.10 9.36 34.23
CA MET A 269 1.22 8.49 34.53
C MET A 269 1.12 7.88 35.93
N SER A 270 0.74 8.67 36.94
CA SER A 270 0.50 8.17 38.29
C SER A 270 -0.59 7.11 38.28
N THR A 271 -1.72 7.38 37.62
CA THR A 271 -2.86 6.44 37.55
C THR A 271 -2.47 5.17 36.78
N TRP A 272 -1.78 5.32 35.65
CA TRP A 272 -1.34 4.20 34.83
C TRP A 272 -0.33 3.33 35.58
N LYS A 273 0.63 3.96 36.29
CA LYS A 273 1.63 3.25 37.10
C LYS A 273 0.95 2.47 38.22
N ASP A 274 0.06 3.10 38.98
CA ASP A 274 -0.66 2.42 40.07
C ASP A 274 -1.47 1.19 39.58
N ASP A 275 -2.03 1.26 38.37
CA ASP A 275 -2.86 0.18 37.81
C ASP A 275 -2.05 -0.94 37.12
N ARG A 276 -0.85 -0.65 36.59
CA ARG A 276 -0.13 -1.58 35.69
C ARG A 276 1.33 -1.84 36.02
N TYR A 277 1.91 -1.10 36.96
CA TYR A 277 3.32 -1.14 37.26
C TYR A 277 3.52 -1.45 38.75
N ASP A 278 4.03 -2.65 39.05
CA ASP A 278 4.54 -2.98 40.38
C ASP A 278 6.07 -3.12 40.30
N PRO A 279 6.84 -2.08 40.67
CA PRO A 279 8.31 -2.12 40.66
C PRO A 279 8.87 -3.10 41.68
N ASN A 280 8.06 -3.57 42.62
CA ASN A 280 8.49 -4.52 43.65
C ASN A 280 8.36 -5.97 43.19
N ASP A 281 7.80 -6.23 42.02
CA ASP A 281 7.81 -7.56 41.40
C ASP A 281 9.16 -7.82 40.72
N ILE A 282 10.13 -8.24 41.54
CA ILE A 282 11.50 -8.51 41.13
C ILE A 282 11.56 -9.54 39.99
N ASP A 283 10.65 -10.52 39.97
CA ASP A 283 10.63 -11.56 38.94
C ASP A 283 10.21 -10.98 37.57
N VAL A 284 9.32 -10.00 37.56
CA VAL A 284 8.90 -9.29 36.33
C VAL A 284 10.01 -8.38 35.81
N VAL A 285 10.66 -7.61 36.69
CA VAL A 285 11.79 -6.73 36.33
C VAL A 285 12.96 -7.55 35.75
N ASP A 286 13.35 -8.61 36.47
CA ASP A 286 14.40 -9.52 36.04
C ASP A 286 14.04 -10.20 34.71
N GLY A 287 12.78 -10.61 34.54
CA GLY A 287 12.29 -11.24 33.32
C GLY A 287 12.39 -10.35 32.08
N VAL A 288 12.11 -9.05 32.19
CA VAL A 288 12.24 -8.10 31.06
C VAL A 288 13.70 -7.91 30.67
N TYR A 289 14.56 -7.63 31.66
CA TYR A 289 15.99 -7.45 31.43
C TYR A 289 16.62 -8.71 30.79
N GLU A 290 16.35 -9.89 31.36
CA GLU A 290 16.89 -11.15 30.85
C GLU A 290 16.37 -11.47 29.44
N SER A 291 15.10 -11.17 29.15
CA SER A 291 14.52 -11.34 27.81
C SER A 291 15.26 -10.50 26.77
N HIS A 292 15.51 -9.22 27.07
CA HIS A 292 16.21 -8.31 26.16
C HIS A 292 17.68 -8.70 26.00
N ALA A 293 18.37 -8.95 27.12
CA ALA A 293 19.77 -9.36 27.11
C ALA A 293 20.00 -10.68 26.34
N ALA A 294 19.05 -11.62 26.39
CA ALA A 294 19.14 -12.90 25.68
C ALA A 294 18.80 -12.81 24.19
N LYS A 295 17.91 -11.89 23.78
CA LYS A 295 17.49 -11.75 22.38
C LYS A 295 18.60 -11.14 21.54
N SER A 296 18.99 -11.78 20.45
CA SER A 296 20.02 -11.24 19.56
C SER A 296 19.54 -10.01 18.79
N THR A 297 18.26 -9.91 18.45
CA THR A 297 17.65 -8.89 17.58
C THR A 297 17.12 -7.67 18.32
N VAL A 298 17.44 -7.52 19.60
CA VAL A 298 16.93 -6.42 20.43
C VAL A 298 18.11 -5.84 21.23
N THR A 299 18.12 -4.53 21.43
CA THR A 299 19.01 -3.86 22.38
C THR A 299 18.59 -4.18 23.82
N ILE A 300 19.32 -3.64 24.80
CA ILE A 300 18.91 -3.81 26.19
C ILE A 300 17.68 -2.96 26.56
N GLN A 301 17.46 -1.83 25.88
CA GLN A 301 16.32 -0.95 26.13
C GLN A 301 15.04 -1.37 25.38
N GLY A 302 15.16 -2.21 24.34
CA GLY A 302 14.00 -2.82 23.68
C GLY A 302 13.86 -2.52 22.19
N GLU A 303 14.78 -1.75 21.61
CA GLU A 303 14.75 -1.40 20.20
C GLU A 303 15.05 -2.60 19.29
N GLU A 304 14.32 -2.74 18.19
CA GLU A 304 14.56 -3.78 17.20
C GLU A 304 15.82 -3.49 16.37
N VAL A 305 16.76 -4.43 16.41
CA VAL A 305 18.02 -4.34 15.66
C VAL A 305 17.98 -5.33 14.52
N GLN A 306 18.22 -4.85 13.30
CA GLN A 306 18.32 -5.71 12.14
C GLN A 306 19.55 -6.62 12.27
N LEU A 307 19.32 -7.92 12.17
CA LEU A 307 20.37 -8.92 12.07
C LEU A 307 20.23 -9.69 10.77
N ASP A 308 21.23 -9.54 9.92
CA ASP A 308 21.41 -10.25 8.67
C ASP A 308 22.65 -11.18 8.77
N ALA A 309 23.10 -11.75 7.65
CA ALA A 309 24.09 -12.85 7.64
C ALA A 309 25.47 -12.50 8.27
N ILE A 310 25.81 -11.23 8.32
CA ILE A 310 27.01 -10.58 8.87
C ILE A 310 26.51 -9.63 9.98
N PRO A 311 26.58 -10.04 11.25
CA PRO A 311 25.92 -9.34 12.36
C PRO A 311 26.71 -8.11 12.86
N GLU A 312 27.64 -7.57 12.07
CA GLU A 312 28.57 -6.50 12.49
C GLU A 312 27.83 -5.29 13.07
N GLU A 313 26.98 -4.65 12.28
CA GLU A 313 26.21 -3.47 12.67
C GLU A 313 25.30 -3.75 13.87
N GLY A 314 24.57 -4.87 13.84
CA GLY A 314 23.69 -5.22 14.95
C GLY A 314 24.43 -5.49 16.27
N ILE A 315 25.67 -6.01 16.21
CA ILE A 315 26.51 -6.14 17.40
C ILE A 315 26.97 -4.75 17.86
N ALA A 316 27.33 -3.86 16.94
CA ALA A 316 27.75 -2.49 17.26
C ALA A 316 26.62 -1.72 17.96
N HIS A 317 25.43 -1.68 17.38
CA HIS A 317 24.27 -0.95 17.93
C HIS A 317 23.90 -1.47 19.32
N LYS A 318 23.90 -2.79 19.51
CA LYS A 318 23.68 -3.37 20.85
C LYS A 318 24.76 -2.98 21.85
N SER A 319 26.01 -2.92 21.41
CA SER A 319 27.14 -2.58 22.28
C SER A 319 27.11 -1.10 22.68
N ILE A 320 26.74 -0.22 21.75
CA ILE A 320 26.50 1.21 21.96
C ILE A 320 25.35 1.40 22.95
N ALA A 321 24.16 0.86 22.64
CA ALA A 321 22.97 0.91 23.48
C ALA A 321 23.25 0.41 24.91
N GLN A 322 23.96 -0.70 25.03
CA GLN A 322 24.36 -1.25 26.32
C GLN A 322 25.21 -0.26 27.13
N LEU A 323 26.22 0.34 26.49
CA LEU A 323 27.10 1.29 27.16
C LEU A 323 26.34 2.54 27.60
N LEU A 324 25.56 3.15 26.71
CA LEU A 324 24.76 4.33 27.03
C LEU A 324 23.81 4.06 28.19
N THR A 325 23.11 2.93 28.17
CA THR A 325 22.24 2.49 29.27
C THR A 325 23.01 2.31 30.57
N THR A 326 24.18 1.67 30.53
CA THR A 326 25.03 1.50 31.71
C THR A 326 25.55 2.83 32.26
N LEU A 327 25.70 3.85 31.43
CA LEU A 327 26.04 5.21 31.86
C LEU A 327 24.83 6.04 32.32
N GLY A 328 23.61 5.46 32.26
CA GLY A 328 22.37 6.18 32.55
C GLY A 328 22.04 7.28 31.52
N LEU A 329 22.65 7.23 30.33
CA LEU A 329 22.43 8.19 29.26
C LEU A 329 21.18 7.81 28.48
N GLU A 330 20.25 8.75 28.42
CA GLU A 330 19.07 8.64 27.60
C GLU A 330 19.40 8.88 26.12
N TYR A 331 18.89 8.03 25.24
CA TYR A 331 19.06 8.16 23.80
C TYR A 331 17.79 7.82 23.01
N ASP A 332 17.69 8.37 21.81
CA ASP A 332 16.80 7.96 20.74
C ASP A 332 17.54 7.12 19.71
N TYR A 333 16.93 6.04 19.22
CA TYR A 333 17.53 5.12 18.25
C TYR A 333 16.94 5.32 16.86
N GLN A 334 17.77 5.24 15.82
CA GLN A 334 17.39 5.52 14.43
C GLN A 334 16.67 6.86 14.28
N THR A 335 17.35 7.92 14.69
CA THR A 335 16.79 9.26 14.71
C THR A 335 16.78 9.88 13.32
N HIS A 336 15.62 10.36 12.88
CA HIS A 336 15.49 11.13 11.66
C HIS A 336 16.00 12.57 11.89
N ILE A 337 16.76 13.08 10.90
CA ILE A 337 17.27 14.44 10.90
C ILE A 337 16.79 15.21 9.67
N GLU A 338 16.12 16.33 9.92
CA GLU A 338 15.61 17.25 8.89
C GLU A 338 16.65 18.31 8.49
N TRP A 339 17.67 18.54 9.32
CA TRP A 339 18.64 19.63 9.17
C TRP A 339 19.79 19.31 8.21
N ALA A 340 19.83 18.11 7.62
CA ALA A 340 20.83 17.72 6.62
C ALA A 340 20.18 17.01 5.45
N SER A 341 20.46 17.48 4.23
CA SER A 341 19.95 16.84 3.02
C SER A 341 20.74 15.56 2.71
N SER A 342 20.01 14.50 2.38
CA SER A 342 20.55 13.30 1.75
C SER A 342 19.91 13.11 0.37
N PRO A 343 20.44 12.25 -0.52
CA PRO A 343 19.79 11.90 -1.79
C PRO A 343 18.35 11.35 -1.64
N SER A 344 17.91 11.03 -0.41
CA SER A 344 16.56 10.59 -0.07
C SER A 344 15.78 11.59 0.81
N ASP A 345 16.13 12.89 0.80
CA ASP A 345 15.43 13.98 1.51
C ASP A 345 15.34 13.84 3.05
N GLY A 346 16.29 13.12 3.64
CA GLY A 346 16.43 12.96 5.09
C GLY A 346 17.50 11.92 5.41
N SER A 347 18.16 12.04 6.55
CA SER A 347 19.10 11.02 7.05
C SER A 347 18.58 10.43 8.34
N ILE A 348 18.75 9.12 8.51
CA ILE A 348 18.53 8.44 9.78
C ILE A 348 19.91 8.21 10.38
N LEU A 349 20.14 8.73 11.59
CA LEU A 349 21.34 8.48 12.37
C LEU A 349 21.07 7.44 13.46
N ASP A 350 22.05 6.61 13.79
CA ASP A 350 21.82 5.45 14.66
C ASP A 350 21.38 5.85 16.07
N PHE A 351 22.01 6.85 16.67
CA PHE A 351 21.68 7.30 18.03
C PHE A 351 21.75 8.82 18.15
N GLU A 352 20.82 9.39 18.92
CA GLU A 352 20.87 10.77 19.42
C GLU A 352 20.74 10.74 20.95
N LEU A 353 21.60 11.45 21.69
CA LEU A 353 21.38 11.63 23.13
C LEU A 353 20.26 12.65 23.37
N VAL A 354 19.33 12.30 24.27
CA VAL A 354 18.18 13.15 24.59
C VAL A 354 18.63 14.45 25.26
N GLU A 355 19.58 14.35 26.19
CA GLU A 355 20.12 15.52 26.87
C GLU A 355 21.33 16.09 26.10
N PRO A 356 21.38 17.42 25.89
CA PRO A 356 22.50 18.04 25.21
C PRO A 356 23.77 17.99 26.08
N VAL A 357 24.90 17.75 25.43
CA VAL A 357 26.22 17.69 26.06
C VAL A 357 26.93 19.02 25.80
N GLN A 358 27.25 19.75 26.87
CA GLN A 358 27.85 21.10 26.77
C GLN A 358 27.03 22.09 25.92
N GLY A 359 25.70 21.90 25.86
CA GLY A 359 24.79 22.74 25.07
C GLY A 359 24.64 22.30 23.61
N GLU A 360 25.26 21.20 23.19
CA GLU A 360 25.14 20.65 21.84
C GLU A 360 24.39 19.32 21.83
N ARG A 361 23.63 19.07 20.77
CA ARG A 361 23.00 17.76 20.53
C ARG A 361 24.07 16.77 20.07
N LEU A 362 24.18 15.64 20.76
CA LEU A 362 25.19 14.62 20.48
C LEU A 362 24.58 13.44 19.73
N TYR A 363 25.12 13.14 18.56
CA TYR A 363 24.77 11.97 17.76
C TYR A 363 25.88 10.93 17.79
N ILE A 364 25.52 9.65 17.68
CA ILE A 364 26.48 8.55 17.56
C ILE A 364 26.10 7.75 16.33
N GLN A 365 27.04 7.58 15.40
CA GLN A 365 26.85 6.82 14.18
C GLN A 365 27.91 5.73 14.08
N TYR A 366 27.47 4.50 13.84
CA TYR A 366 28.32 3.40 13.44
C TYR A 366 28.39 3.30 11.92
N CYS A 367 29.60 3.19 11.38
CA CYS A 367 29.86 3.01 9.95
C CYS A 367 30.41 1.61 9.71
N THR A 368 29.72 0.80 8.92
CA THR A 368 30.16 -0.58 8.62
C THR A 368 31.46 -0.60 7.83
N SER A 369 32.26 -1.63 8.05
CA SER A 369 33.50 -1.88 7.31
C SER A 369 33.26 -2.04 5.81
N GLU A 370 34.25 -1.68 4.99
CA GLU A 370 34.25 -1.80 3.54
C GLU A 370 34.04 -3.25 3.08
N GLU A 371 34.57 -4.24 3.79
CA GLU A 371 34.36 -5.67 3.49
C GLU A 371 32.88 -6.05 3.66
N THR A 372 32.26 -5.65 4.78
CA THR A 372 30.83 -5.86 5.00
C THR A 372 29.98 -5.11 3.97
N ARG A 373 30.40 -3.92 3.52
CA ARG A 373 29.73 -3.16 2.45
C ARG A 373 29.89 -3.81 1.07
N GLU A 374 31.03 -4.43 0.78
CA GLU A 374 31.29 -5.13 -0.48
C GLU A 374 30.50 -6.43 -0.58
N ASP A 375 30.46 -7.21 0.50
CA ASP A 375 29.68 -8.44 0.58
C ASP A 375 28.16 -8.20 0.56
N ARG A 376 27.73 -6.93 0.64
CA ARG A 376 26.32 -6.55 0.71
C ARG A 376 26.00 -5.36 -0.18
N PRO A 377 25.65 -5.61 -1.46
CA PRO A 377 25.37 -4.55 -2.44
C PRO A 377 24.30 -3.56 -1.99
N GLN A 378 23.32 -4.01 -1.21
CA GLN A 378 22.21 -3.19 -0.70
C GLN A 378 22.65 -2.11 0.31
N TYR A 379 23.80 -2.24 0.98
CA TYR A 379 24.30 -1.23 1.92
C TYR A 379 24.94 -0.03 1.23
N ARG A 380 25.26 -0.13 -0.08
CA ARG A 380 25.85 1.00 -0.80
C ARG A 380 24.92 2.23 -0.85
N ASN A 381 23.61 2.06 -0.62
CA ASN A 381 22.61 3.10 -0.88
C ASN A 381 21.52 3.28 0.20
N ILE A 382 21.44 2.49 1.28
CA ILE A 382 20.22 2.49 2.12
C ILE A 382 20.45 3.00 3.55
N HIS A 383 21.48 2.58 4.30
CA HIS A 383 21.62 3.00 5.72
C HIS A 383 23.05 3.11 6.29
N SER A 384 24.10 2.64 5.61
CA SER A 384 25.47 2.75 6.12
C SER A 384 26.28 3.68 5.23
N GLU A 385 26.41 4.93 5.67
CA GLU A 385 27.25 5.92 5.01
C GLU A 385 28.74 5.70 5.35
N ARG A 386 29.62 6.30 4.55
CA ARG A 386 31.05 6.29 4.88
C ARG A 386 31.33 7.24 6.06
N PRO A 387 32.33 6.95 6.92
CA PRO A 387 32.70 7.83 8.02
C PRO A 387 32.93 9.29 7.58
N GLU A 388 33.54 9.50 6.41
CA GLU A 388 33.79 10.84 5.87
C GLU A 388 32.50 11.54 5.44
N THR A 389 31.51 10.81 4.94
CA THR A 389 30.19 11.36 4.59
C THR A 389 29.50 11.87 5.84
N ILE A 390 29.44 11.06 6.89
CA ILE A 390 28.81 11.44 8.16
C ILE A 390 29.50 12.66 8.76
N ARG A 391 30.84 12.65 8.88
CA ARG A 391 31.59 13.81 9.40
C ARG A 391 31.32 15.09 8.59
N ARG A 392 31.13 14.96 7.28
CA ARG A 392 30.82 16.10 6.40
C ARG A 392 29.43 16.68 6.66
N LEU A 393 28.44 15.89 7.10
CA LEU A 393 27.12 16.42 7.47
C LEU A 393 27.21 17.40 8.63
N PHE A 394 28.11 17.15 9.57
CA PHE A 394 28.35 17.96 10.77
C PHE A 394 29.41 19.05 10.57
N THR A 395 29.83 19.31 9.33
CA THR A 395 30.78 20.39 9.00
C THR A 395 30.08 21.46 8.18
N SER A 396 30.18 22.73 8.60
CA SER A 396 29.58 23.84 7.85
C SER A 396 30.09 23.88 6.40
N ASN A 397 29.19 23.72 5.43
CA ASN A 397 29.52 23.74 4.02
C ASN A 397 28.53 24.63 3.25
N PRO A 398 28.95 25.80 2.73
CA PRO A 398 28.05 26.72 2.03
C PRO A 398 27.41 26.15 0.75
N LYS A 399 27.85 24.98 0.28
CA LYS A 399 27.33 24.29 -0.91
C LYS A 399 26.34 23.18 -0.58
N LEU A 400 26.10 22.90 0.69
CA LEU A 400 25.13 21.92 1.16
C LEU A 400 24.08 22.65 2.00
N GLU A 401 22.81 22.27 1.86
CA GLU A 401 21.72 22.75 2.70
C GLU A 401 21.72 22.00 4.04
N ASN A 402 22.81 22.14 4.79
CA ASN A 402 22.94 21.52 6.11
C ASN A 402 23.13 22.60 7.18
N ASP A 403 22.48 22.42 8.33
CA ASP A 403 22.64 23.25 9.53
C ASP A 403 23.27 22.45 10.68
N PRO A 404 24.61 22.35 10.76
CA PRO A 404 25.29 21.62 11.82
C PRO A 404 25.44 22.43 13.12
N GLU A 405 24.96 23.68 13.20
CA GLU A 405 25.17 24.51 14.40
C GLU A 405 24.52 23.88 15.64
N GLY A 406 25.28 23.81 16.74
CA GLY A 406 24.87 23.20 18.01
C GLY A 406 24.76 21.67 17.97
N LYS A 407 25.43 21.00 17.02
CA LYS A 407 25.35 19.54 16.82
C LYS A 407 26.73 18.92 16.68
N THR A 408 26.96 17.82 17.37
CA THR A 408 28.22 17.07 17.32
C THR A 408 27.92 15.59 17.05
N VAL A 409 28.84 14.91 16.36
CA VAL A 409 28.73 13.47 16.07
C VAL A 409 29.97 12.71 16.50
N ILE A 410 29.76 11.57 17.14
CA ILE A 410 30.77 10.52 17.33
C ILE A 410 30.60 9.51 16.21
N VAL A 411 31.65 9.33 15.40
CA VAL A 411 31.65 8.37 14.29
C VAL A 411 32.52 7.18 14.65
N LEU A 412 31.90 6.03 14.83
CA LEU A 412 32.56 4.75 15.10
C LEU A 412 32.80 4.03 13.77
N ASP A 413 34.05 4.01 13.35
CA ASP A 413 34.47 3.44 12.07
C ASP A 413 34.77 1.94 12.19
N GLY A 414 33.95 1.10 11.56
CA GLY A 414 34.07 -0.34 11.53
C GLY A 414 35.43 -0.84 11.02
N GLU A 415 36.06 -0.12 10.07
CA GLU A 415 37.41 -0.45 9.59
C GLU A 415 38.45 -0.33 10.69
N ASN A 416 38.37 0.71 11.52
CA ASN A 416 39.32 0.93 12.61
C ASN A 416 39.05 0.01 13.81
N LEU A 417 37.78 -0.38 14.01
CA LEU A 417 37.36 -1.28 15.09
C LEU A 417 37.71 -2.75 14.80
N LEU A 418 37.80 -3.10 13.52
CA LEU A 418 38.21 -4.40 13.03
C LEU A 418 39.68 -4.33 12.59
N ASP A 419 40.64 -4.36 13.52
CA ASP A 419 42.08 -4.51 13.25
C ASP A 419 42.34 -5.42 12.01
N ARG A 420 42.85 -4.90 10.88
CA ARG A 420 43.11 -5.65 9.63
C ARG A 420 44.60 -5.98 9.41
N PRO A 421 45.01 -6.99 8.58
CA PRO A 421 44.27 -8.00 7.80
C PRO A 421 44.87 -9.44 7.88
N SER A 422 44.20 -10.44 8.47
CA SER A 422 44.47 -11.87 8.13
C SER A 422 43.44 -12.87 8.65
N ASP A 423 42.60 -12.48 9.61
CA ASP A 423 41.63 -13.40 10.17
C ASP A 423 40.31 -13.20 9.46
N ASP A 424 39.94 -14.15 8.60
CA ASP A 424 38.54 -14.41 8.22
C ASP A 424 37.67 -14.11 9.44
N LEU A 425 36.94 -12.98 9.44
CA LEU A 425 36.08 -12.57 10.54
C LEU A 425 34.95 -13.59 10.64
N ASN A 426 35.22 -14.65 11.37
CA ASN A 426 34.26 -15.72 11.51
C ASN A 426 33.25 -15.29 12.57
N TRP A 427 32.23 -14.58 12.12
CA TRP A 427 31.10 -14.13 12.93
C TRP A 427 30.33 -15.28 13.59
N LYS A 428 30.56 -16.56 13.21
CA LYS A 428 30.01 -17.71 13.94
C LYS A 428 30.72 -17.95 15.27
N ARG A 429 31.95 -17.45 15.45
CA ARG A 429 32.70 -17.58 16.70
C ARG A 429 32.23 -16.54 17.72
N LYS A 430 31.79 -17.00 18.89
CA LYS A 430 31.40 -16.13 20.01
C LYS A 430 32.51 -15.15 20.42
N GLN A 431 33.77 -15.59 20.40
CA GLN A 431 34.93 -14.76 20.75
C GLN A 431 35.09 -13.57 19.81
N THR A 432 34.86 -13.74 18.50
CA THR A 432 34.93 -12.65 17.51
C THR A 432 33.89 -11.59 17.83
N LYS A 433 32.64 -12.01 18.10
CA LYS A 433 31.56 -11.08 18.48
C LYS A 433 31.88 -10.31 19.77
N VAL A 434 32.42 -11.00 20.78
CA VAL A 434 32.77 -10.37 22.07
C VAL A 434 33.95 -9.40 21.91
N ARG A 435 34.99 -9.77 21.16
CA ARG A 435 36.13 -8.88 20.90
C ARG A 435 35.68 -7.59 20.20
N PHE A 436 34.83 -7.74 19.18
CA PHE A 436 34.29 -6.61 18.44
C PHE A 436 33.39 -5.73 19.31
N ALA A 437 32.46 -6.32 20.08
CA ALA A 437 31.62 -5.59 21.02
C ALA A 437 32.45 -4.77 22.04
N ASN A 438 33.51 -5.37 22.59
CA ASN A 438 34.42 -4.67 23.49
C ASN A 438 35.15 -3.52 22.79
N ALA A 439 35.62 -3.71 21.55
CA ALA A 439 36.28 -2.66 20.78
C ALA A 439 35.34 -1.47 20.52
N VAL A 440 34.08 -1.74 20.19
CA VAL A 440 33.03 -0.72 20.04
C VAL A 440 32.86 0.05 21.34
N GLN A 441 32.68 -0.65 22.48
CA GLN A 441 32.48 0.01 23.77
C GLN A 441 33.70 0.81 24.21
N THR A 442 34.91 0.26 24.13
CA THR A 442 36.14 0.98 24.52
C THR A 442 36.35 2.23 23.66
N THR A 443 36.10 2.13 22.35
CA THR A 443 36.24 3.29 21.46
C THR A 443 35.19 4.35 21.79
N LEU A 444 33.93 3.95 21.95
CA LEU A 444 32.85 4.86 22.31
C LEU A 444 33.10 5.52 23.68
N GLU A 445 33.57 4.78 24.70
CA GLU A 445 33.95 5.36 26.00
C GLU A 445 35.00 6.48 25.83
N ASN A 446 36.06 6.22 25.06
CA ASN A 446 37.10 7.22 24.81
C ASN A 446 36.55 8.46 24.11
N GLU A 447 35.64 8.30 23.15
CA GLU A 447 35.02 9.41 22.43
C GLU A 447 34.02 10.18 23.31
N LEU A 448 33.19 9.49 24.10
CA LEU A 448 32.26 10.12 25.07
C LEU A 448 33.03 10.95 26.11
N GLN A 449 34.17 10.43 26.60
CA GLN A 449 35.02 11.17 27.52
C GLN A 449 35.63 12.43 26.88
N GLN A 450 36.00 12.37 25.60
CA GLN A 450 36.55 13.52 24.87
C GLN A 450 35.52 14.63 24.68
N VAL A 451 34.24 14.29 24.49
CA VAL A 451 33.14 15.27 24.44
C VAL A 451 32.65 15.69 25.84
N GLY A 452 33.31 15.22 26.90
CA GLY A 452 33.11 15.68 28.28
C GLY A 452 31.99 15.00 29.05
N ILE A 453 31.58 13.80 28.63
CA ILE A 453 30.67 12.96 29.42
C ILE A 453 31.45 12.28 30.55
N ASP A 454 30.88 12.33 31.76
CA ASP A 454 31.44 11.63 32.92
C ASP A 454 31.11 10.13 32.87
N LEU A 455 32.15 9.30 32.84
CA LEU A 455 32.02 7.84 32.79
C LEU A 455 32.06 7.17 34.17
N SER A 456 32.15 7.94 35.25
CA SER A 456 32.33 7.43 36.61
C SER A 456 31.06 6.79 37.19
N ASN A 457 29.88 7.28 36.79
CA ASN A 457 28.60 6.81 37.28
C ASN A 457 28.02 5.71 36.38
N ARG A 458 28.43 4.46 36.64
CA ARG A 458 27.89 3.29 35.94
C ARG A 458 26.80 2.59 36.76
N LEU A 459 25.62 2.47 36.17
CA LEU A 459 24.55 1.61 36.66
C LEU A 459 25.01 0.15 36.61
N SER A 460 24.72 -0.61 37.67
CA SER A 460 25.06 -2.03 37.72
C SER A 460 24.08 -2.80 38.60
N GLY A 461 24.07 -4.12 38.45
CA GLY A 461 23.22 -4.98 39.28
C GLY A 461 21.75 -4.60 39.18
N ARG A 462 21.12 -4.32 40.32
CA ARG A 462 19.69 -3.99 40.41
C ARG A 462 19.37 -2.64 39.76
N ASP A 463 20.18 -1.62 40.00
CA ASP A 463 19.93 -0.27 39.49
C ASP A 463 19.84 -0.24 37.96
N LEU A 464 20.66 -1.07 37.27
CA LEU A 464 20.59 -1.22 35.81
C LEU A 464 19.30 -1.91 35.36
N LYS A 465 18.87 -2.95 36.07
CA LYS A 465 17.65 -3.69 35.72
C LYS A 465 16.40 -2.83 35.92
N ASP A 466 16.34 -2.12 37.04
CA ASP A 466 15.26 -1.19 37.35
C ASP A 466 15.21 -0.08 36.28
N TYR A 467 16.35 0.49 35.91
CA TYR A 467 16.43 1.48 34.83
C TYR A 467 15.94 0.96 33.48
N VAL A 468 16.36 -0.26 33.09
CA VAL A 468 15.93 -0.89 31.83
C VAL A 468 14.43 -1.17 31.83
N TYR A 469 13.90 -1.68 32.95
CA TYR A 469 12.48 -1.97 33.10
C TYR A 469 11.64 -0.70 33.02
N ASP A 470 12.02 0.34 33.78
CA ASP A 470 11.35 1.63 33.79
C ASP A 470 11.33 2.23 32.40
N ARG A 471 12.46 2.21 31.71
CA ARG A 471 12.55 2.75 30.35
C ARG A 471 11.72 1.94 29.36
N LYS A 472 11.79 0.61 29.38
CA LYS A 472 10.96 -0.23 28.52
C LYS A 472 9.46 0.02 28.75
N VAL A 473 9.04 0.11 30.00
CA VAL A 473 7.62 0.30 30.33
C VAL A 473 7.17 1.74 30.01
N LEU A 474 7.93 2.74 30.42
CA LEU A 474 7.55 4.15 30.28
C LEU A 474 7.73 4.67 28.86
N TYR A 475 8.79 4.27 28.16
CA TYR A 475 9.09 4.70 26.81
C TYR A 475 8.45 3.78 25.78
N HIS A 476 8.70 2.46 25.84
CA HIS A 476 8.20 1.55 24.81
C HIS A 476 6.72 1.21 24.95
N ASP A 477 6.25 0.88 26.16
CA ASP A 477 4.87 0.39 26.33
C ASP A 477 3.83 1.52 26.48
N ILE A 478 4.22 2.71 26.95
CA ILE A 478 3.29 3.85 27.14
C ILE A 478 3.37 4.88 26.02
N ARG A 479 4.57 5.36 25.63
CA ARG A 479 4.69 6.41 24.60
C ARG A 479 4.32 5.92 23.19
N TYR A 480 4.35 4.60 22.94
CA TYR A 480 4.00 4.02 21.64
C TYR A 480 2.62 3.33 21.57
N PHE A 481 1.81 3.38 22.65
CA PHE A 481 0.44 2.87 22.64
C PHE A 481 -0.61 3.97 22.84
N PRO A 482 -1.19 4.48 21.73
CA PRO A 482 -2.57 4.94 21.77
C PRO A 482 -3.43 4.32 20.67
N THR A 483 -3.36 3.00 20.39
CA THR A 483 -4.35 2.37 19.47
C THR A 483 -4.83 0.97 19.86
N GLY A 484 -4.54 0.47 21.07
CA GLY A 484 -4.82 -0.93 21.41
C GLY A 484 -5.43 -1.19 22.77
N VAL A 485 -6.21 -0.27 23.34
CA VAL A 485 -7.06 -0.61 24.47
C VAL A 485 -8.23 -1.45 23.95
N ARG A 486 -8.07 -2.77 23.95
CA ARG A 486 -9.22 -3.64 24.25
C ARG A 486 -9.65 -3.29 25.66
N ALA A 487 -10.54 -2.30 25.77
CA ALA A 487 -11.34 -2.10 26.96
C ALA A 487 -12.14 -3.39 27.12
N GLY A 488 -11.67 -4.27 28.01
CA GLY A 488 -12.49 -5.30 28.60
C GLY A 488 -13.58 -4.62 29.41
N ALA A 489 -14.61 -4.12 28.73
CA ALA A 489 -15.86 -3.74 29.35
C ALA A 489 -16.50 -5.03 29.89
N LYS A 490 -16.09 -5.43 31.09
CA LYS A 490 -16.96 -6.21 31.98
C LYS A 490 -18.14 -5.30 32.28
N ALA A 491 -19.24 -5.53 31.57
CA ALA A 491 -20.55 -5.09 31.99
C ALA A 491 -20.81 -5.62 33.40
N LEU A 492 -20.65 -4.76 34.40
CA LEU A 492 -21.28 -4.96 35.69
C LEU A 492 -22.76 -4.63 35.50
N VAL A 493 -23.55 -5.69 35.37
CA VAL A 493 -24.99 -5.65 35.52
C VAL A 493 -25.29 -5.40 36.99
N SER A 494 -25.93 -4.27 37.28
CA SER A 494 -26.93 -4.13 38.34
C SER A 494 -28.08 -3.30 37.80
#